data_AF-P61790-F1
#
_entry.id   AF-P61790-F1
#
_cell.length_a   1.000
_cell.length_b   1.000
_cell.length_c   1.000
_cell.angle_alpha   90.00
_cell.angle_beta   90.00
_cell.angle_gamma   90.00
#
_symmetry.space_group_name_H-M   'P 1'
#
loop_
_entity.id
_entity.type
_entity.pdbx_description
1 polymer ?
#
loop_
_entity_poly.entity_id
_entity_poly.type
_entity_poly.pdbx_seq_one_letter_code
_entity_poly.pdbx_strand_id
1 'polypeptide(L)' 'ADCGWLFHSCESNADCCENWACATTGRFRYLCKYQI' A
#
# COMPACT_ATOMS: atom_id res chain seq x y z
N ALA A 1 2.03 11.13 -11.12
CA ALA A 1 1.96 9.66 -11.11
C ALA A 1 1.73 9.31 -9.65
N ASP A 2 0.46 9.29 -9.27
CA ASP A 2 0.06 9.33 -7.87
C ASP A 2 -0.16 7.91 -7.37
N CYS A 3 0.95 7.20 -7.20
CA CYS A 3 0.96 5.99 -6.44
C CYS A 3 1.02 6.34 -4.94
N GLY A 4 0.40 5.50 -4.11
CA GLY A 4 0.28 5.65 -2.68
C GLY A 4 1.54 5.24 -1.91
N TRP A 5 1.87 6.05 -0.90
CA TRP A 5 3.00 5.85 0.02
C TRP A 5 2.51 5.29 1.36
N LEU A 6 3.30 5.41 2.44
CA LEU A 6 2.92 4.93 3.77
C LEU A 6 1.53 5.41 4.20
N PHE A 7 0.67 4.45 4.54
CA PHE A 7 -0.70 4.68 4.98
C PHE A 7 -1.63 5.35 3.95
N HIS A 8 -1.23 5.36 2.67
CA HIS A 8 -2.18 5.68 1.61
C HIS A 8 -3.20 4.55 1.48
N SER A 9 -4.47 4.90 1.25
CA SER A 9 -5.53 3.90 1.04
C SER A 9 -5.29 3.16 -0.27
N CYS A 10 -5.46 1.84 -0.26
CA CYS A 10 -5.25 1.01 -1.44
C CYS A 10 -6.26 -0.14 -1.47
N GLU A 11 -6.65 -0.54 -2.68
CA GLU A 11 -7.42 -1.76 -2.90
C GLU A 11 -6.53 -2.90 -3.41
N SER A 12 -5.43 -2.55 -4.08
CA SER A 12 -4.49 -3.52 -4.62
C SER A 12 -3.07 -2.96 -4.69
N ASN A 13 -2.06 -3.81 -4.91
CA ASN A 13 -0.66 -3.38 -4.94
C ASN A 13 -0.38 -2.34 -6.04
N ALA A 14 -1.20 -2.26 -7.08
CA ALA A 14 -1.08 -1.26 -8.15
C ALA A 14 -1.38 0.17 -7.67
N ASP A 15 -2.13 0.34 -6.58
CA ASP A 15 -2.33 1.65 -5.95
C ASP A 15 -1.08 2.13 -5.22
N CYS A 16 -0.13 1.25 -4.88
CA CYS A 16 1.04 1.59 -4.10
C CYS A 16 2.26 1.87 -4.99
N CYS A 17 3.16 2.74 -4.54
CA CYS A 17 4.40 3.01 -5.26
C CYS A 17 5.34 1.80 -5.28
N GLU A 18 6.37 1.87 -6.13
CA GLU A 18 7.45 0.89 -6.14
C GLU A 18 8.06 0.73 -4.73
N ASN A 19 8.28 -0.52 -4.32
CA ASN A 19 8.66 -0.95 -2.95
C ASN A 19 7.54 -0.89 -1.89
N TRP A 20 6.30 -0.63 -2.30
CA TRP A 20 5.13 -0.65 -1.42
C TRP A 20 4.12 -1.70 -1.90
N ALA A 21 3.44 -2.31 -0.95
CA ALA A 21 2.36 -3.24 -1.21
C ALA A 21 1.14 -2.89 -0.39
N CYS A 22 -0.03 -3.17 -0.94
CA CYS A 22 -1.27 -2.96 -0.24
C CYS A 22 -1.41 -4.04 0.82
N ALA A 23 -1.46 -3.63 2.09
CA ALA A 23 -1.64 -4.58 3.18
C ALA A 23 -3.05 -5.17 3.09
N THR A 24 -3.16 -6.48 2.91
CA THR A 24 -4.45 -7.20 2.90
C THR A 24 -4.81 -7.77 4.27
N THR A 25 -3.85 -7.76 5.22
CA THR A 25 -4.00 -8.35 6.56
C THR A 25 -3.41 -7.44 7.65
N GLY A 26 -3.88 -7.62 8.88
CA GLY A 26 -3.42 -6.87 10.06
C GLY A 26 -4.13 -5.53 10.28
N ARG A 27 -3.63 -4.73 11.24
CA ARG A 27 -4.23 -3.45 11.67
C ARG A 27 -4.22 -2.37 10.58
N PHE A 28 -3.34 -2.50 9.59
CA PHE A 28 -3.18 -1.55 8.49
C PHE A 28 -3.77 -2.09 7.18
N ARG A 29 -4.80 -2.96 7.23
CA ARG A 29 -5.41 -3.47 6.00
C ARG A 29 -5.93 -2.32 5.12
N TYR A 30 -5.89 -2.50 3.80
CA TYR A 30 -6.20 -1.49 2.80
C TYR A 30 -5.33 -0.24 2.86
N LEU A 31 -4.12 -0.36 3.41
CA LEU A 31 -3.13 0.69 3.41
C LEU A 31 -1.83 0.23 2.77
N CYS A 32 -1.21 1.09 1.98
CA CYS A 32 0.11 0.86 1.43
C CYS A 32 1.13 0.80 2.57
N LYS A 33 1.83 -0.33 2.65
CA LYS A 33 2.94 -0.56 3.57
C LYS A 33 4.21 -0.85 2.79
N TYR A 34 5.35 -0.54 3.38
CA TYR A 34 6.64 -0.85 2.78
C TYR A 34 6.80 -2.39 2.71
N GLN A 35 7.12 -2.90 1.54
CA GLN A 35 7.45 -4.31 1.34
C GLN A 35 8.94 -4.37 0.99
N ILE A 36 9.76 -4.76 1.98
CA ILE A 36 11.20 -4.97 1.81
C ILE A 36 11.48 -6.24 1.02
#